data_AF-A0A535AI38-F1
#
_entry.id   AF-A0A535AI38-F1
#
_cell.length_a   1.000
_cell.length_b   1.000
_cell.length_c   1.000
_cell.angle_alpha   90.00
_cell.angle_beta   90.00
_cell.angle_gamma   90.00
#
_symmetry.space_group_name_H-M   'P 1'
#
loop_
_entity.id
_entity.type
_entity.pdbx_description
1 polymer ?
#
loop_
_entity_poly.entity_id
_entity_poly.type
_entity_poly.pdbx_seq_one_letter_code
_entity_poly.pdbx_strand_id
1 'polypeptide(L)'
;MRIARLGGSTLYDLHPDLSNRLASEAVKTAEHFLNICIRALDYCPPVDIRFGDFLRAMITADSDLVPDDPYGYRIAIIDAFRSRGIVPEGAASFSEESLRWASPEIFDGTSLPTCKGLEFDVFKHDPDLQKEAEKKNGGVLHDYAVANQEALGLSAEEGMKIQARTFHEVHRVRPDGEVLFDFVAELTQHREVPADPQNPDAGTFTFRGGTTLVIDRAGEVRVAIQKRVGAVADDSKNVRLKQQRAYLNDRISSVGMAAYVTDSRLAARLANATIDFKLVHRGY
;
A
#
# COMPACT_ATOMS: atom_id res chain seq x y z
N MET A 1 -18.64 -29.59 -2.16
CA MET A 1 -18.22 -30.33 -0.93
C MET A 1 -18.92 -29.68 0.26
N ARG A 2 -19.68 -30.43 1.07
CA ARG A 2 -20.41 -29.88 2.23
C ARG A 2 -19.80 -30.45 3.51
N ILE A 3 -19.43 -29.57 4.45
CA ILE A 3 -18.56 -29.92 5.59
C ILE A 3 -19.36 -30.45 6.80
N ALA A 4 -20.62 -30.04 6.99
CA ALA A 4 -21.62 -30.71 7.84
C ALA A 4 -23.02 -30.07 7.65
N ARG A 5 -24.11 -30.80 7.92
CA ARG A 5 -25.46 -30.23 8.15
C ARG A 5 -25.88 -30.47 9.61
N LEU A 6 -26.52 -29.47 10.20
CA LEU A 6 -27.20 -29.57 11.49
C LEU A 6 -28.50 -30.40 11.31
N GLY A 7 -28.39 -31.73 11.25
CA GLY A 7 -29.55 -32.62 11.13
C GLY A 7 -29.22 -33.94 10.43
N GLY A 8 -29.17 -35.02 11.21
CA GLY A 8 -28.75 -36.36 10.78
C GLY A 8 -29.65 -37.01 9.72
N SER A 9 -29.19 -37.02 8.48
CA SER A 9 -29.72 -37.88 7.42
C SER A 9 -28.55 -38.53 6.69
N THR A 10 -28.45 -39.84 6.90
CA THR A 10 -27.34 -40.73 6.64
C THR A 10 -27.22 -41.16 5.18
N LEU A 11 -26.65 -40.33 4.31
CA LEU A 11 -26.22 -40.84 3.01
C LEU A 11 -24.84 -40.38 2.50
N TYR A 12 -24.23 -39.27 2.96
CA TYR A 12 -22.90 -38.84 2.46
C TYR A 12 -22.10 -37.92 3.43
N ASP A 13 -22.13 -38.18 4.74
CA ASP A 13 -21.31 -37.40 5.68
C ASP A 13 -19.85 -37.88 5.67
N LEU A 14 -18.90 -36.93 5.65
CA LEU A 14 -17.47 -37.21 5.78
C LEU A 14 -17.21 -37.86 7.14
N HIS A 15 -16.39 -38.91 7.17
CA HIS A 15 -15.94 -39.53 8.42
C HIS A 15 -15.38 -38.44 9.35
N PRO A 16 -15.70 -38.43 10.67
CA PRO A 16 -15.26 -37.37 11.59
C PRO A 16 -13.76 -37.08 11.51
N ASP A 17 -12.92 -38.10 11.40
CA ASP A 17 -11.47 -37.92 11.23
C ASP A 17 -11.08 -37.20 9.94
N LEU A 18 -11.78 -37.47 8.83
CA LEU A 18 -11.57 -36.75 7.58
C LEU A 18 -12.05 -35.31 7.68
N SER A 19 -13.19 -35.08 8.35
CA SER A 19 -13.69 -33.74 8.63
C SER A 19 -12.70 -32.94 9.48
N ASN A 20 -12.17 -33.54 10.54
CA ASN A 20 -11.18 -32.93 11.42
C ASN A 20 -9.86 -32.63 10.69
N ARG A 21 -9.38 -33.56 9.86
CA ARG A 21 -8.17 -33.35 9.03
C ARG A 21 -8.38 -32.24 8.00
N LEU A 22 -9.54 -32.22 7.32
CA LEU A 22 -9.88 -31.16 6.37
C LEU A 22 -9.95 -29.80 7.07
N ALA A 23 -10.60 -29.73 8.23
CA ALA A 23 -10.69 -28.51 9.02
C ALA A 23 -9.29 -28.02 9.44
N SER A 24 -8.43 -28.92 9.91
CA SER A 24 -7.05 -28.59 10.29
C SER A 24 -6.24 -28.01 9.12
N GLU A 25 -6.30 -28.64 7.95
CA GLU A 25 -5.61 -28.13 6.76
C GLU A 25 -6.21 -26.81 6.24
N ALA A 26 -7.53 -26.64 6.36
CA ALA A 26 -8.20 -25.39 5.99
C ALA A 26 -7.79 -24.23 6.91
N VAL A 27 -7.71 -24.47 8.23
CA VAL A 27 -7.22 -23.47 9.21
C VAL A 27 -5.78 -23.11 8.90
N LYS A 28 -4.90 -24.09 8.72
CA LYS A 28 -3.49 -23.86 8.38
C LYS A 28 -3.34 -23.05 7.09
N THR A 29 -4.13 -23.37 6.07
CA THR A 29 -4.14 -22.62 4.80
C THR A 29 -4.62 -21.18 4.99
N ALA A 30 -5.67 -20.97 5.80
CA ALA A 30 -6.18 -19.64 6.10
C ALA A 30 -5.16 -18.80 6.89
N GLU A 31 -4.43 -19.41 7.83
CA GLU A 31 -3.34 -18.76 8.56
C GLU A 31 -2.21 -18.34 7.62
N HIS A 32 -1.77 -19.23 6.71
CA HIS A 32 -0.77 -18.89 5.70
C HIS A 32 -1.24 -17.71 4.82
N PHE A 33 -2.47 -17.77 4.31
CA PHE A 33 -3.04 -16.71 3.48
C PHE A 33 -3.16 -15.37 4.23
N LEU A 34 -3.59 -15.39 5.49
CA LEU A 34 -3.66 -14.19 6.33
C LEU A 34 -2.26 -13.60 6.55
N ASN A 35 -1.26 -14.44 6.83
CA ASN A 35 0.12 -13.99 7.00
C ASN A 35 0.72 -13.42 5.71
N ILE A 36 0.34 -13.92 4.53
CA ILE A 36 0.68 -13.29 3.25
C ILE A 36 0.06 -11.89 3.19
N CYS A 37 -1.24 -11.75 3.50
CA CYS A 37 -1.94 -10.46 3.48
C CYS A 37 -1.34 -9.43 4.44
N ILE A 38 -1.02 -9.84 5.67
CA ILE A 38 -0.41 -8.96 6.69
C ILE A 38 0.96 -8.48 6.20
N ARG A 39 1.81 -9.41 5.74
CA ARG A 39 3.14 -9.10 5.20
C ARG A 39 3.10 -8.19 3.97
N ALA A 40 2.05 -8.28 3.17
CA ALA A 40 1.86 -7.45 1.98
C ALA A 40 1.65 -5.97 2.31
N LEU A 41 1.21 -5.63 3.51
CA LEU A 41 1.03 -4.22 3.91
C LEU A 41 2.34 -3.43 3.83
N ASP A 42 3.45 -4.07 4.22
CA ASP A 42 4.80 -3.49 4.13
C ASP A 42 5.27 -3.25 2.68
N TYR A 43 4.62 -3.88 1.70
CA TYR A 43 4.95 -3.79 0.26
C TYR A 43 3.88 -3.00 -0.52
N CYS A 44 3.00 -2.28 0.18
CA CYS A 44 2.02 -1.39 -0.42
C CYS A 44 2.63 0.00 -0.70
N PRO A 45 2.13 0.72 -1.71
CA PRO A 45 2.42 2.15 -1.84
C PRO A 45 1.89 2.93 -0.62
N PRO A 46 2.48 4.09 -0.28
CA PRO A 46 2.15 4.78 0.96
C PRO A 46 0.79 5.51 0.90
N VAL A 47 0.22 5.65 -0.30
CA VAL A 47 -1.05 6.33 -0.54
C VAL A 47 -1.80 5.65 -1.69
N ASP A 48 -3.13 5.82 -1.70
CA ASP A 48 -4.02 5.38 -2.77
C ASP A 48 -3.84 3.92 -3.20
N ILE A 49 -3.70 3.02 -2.23
CA ILE A 49 -3.54 1.59 -2.48
C ILE A 49 -4.74 1.07 -3.27
N ARG A 50 -4.48 0.45 -4.42
CA ARG A 50 -5.48 -0.24 -5.25
C ARG A 50 -5.39 -1.75 -5.05
N PHE A 51 -6.44 -2.46 -5.46
CA PHE A 51 -6.40 -3.93 -5.47
C PHE A 51 -5.23 -4.49 -6.31
N GLY A 52 -4.92 -3.85 -7.43
CA GLY A 52 -3.76 -4.21 -8.24
C GLY A 52 -2.43 -4.00 -7.51
N ASP A 53 -2.29 -2.93 -6.74
CA ASP A 53 -1.10 -2.69 -5.91
C ASP A 53 -0.98 -3.75 -4.81
N PHE A 54 -2.10 -4.09 -4.17
CA PHE A 54 -2.14 -5.11 -3.12
C PHE A 54 -1.80 -6.51 -3.65
N LEU A 55 -2.23 -6.86 -4.88
CA LEU A 55 -1.80 -8.09 -5.54
C LEU A 55 -0.28 -8.13 -5.68
N ARG A 56 0.32 -7.09 -6.25
CA ARG A 56 1.77 -7.00 -6.43
C ARG A 56 2.51 -7.08 -5.09
N ALA A 57 1.96 -6.43 -4.07
CA ALA A 57 2.47 -6.48 -2.71
C ALA A 57 2.44 -7.90 -2.11
N MET A 58 1.34 -8.65 -2.27
CA MET A 58 1.24 -10.04 -1.81
C MET A 58 2.24 -10.95 -2.51
N ILE A 59 2.37 -10.85 -3.84
CA ILE A 59 3.30 -11.68 -4.61
C ILE A 59 4.75 -11.37 -4.23
N THR A 60 5.09 -10.09 -4.05
CA THR A 60 6.44 -9.67 -3.63
C THR A 60 6.76 -10.15 -2.21
N ALA A 61 5.89 -9.84 -1.25
CA ALA A 61 6.10 -10.16 0.16
C ALA A 61 6.18 -11.67 0.42
N ASP A 62 5.44 -12.47 -0.34
CA ASP A 62 5.49 -13.93 -0.24
C ASP A 62 6.74 -14.51 -0.92
N SER A 63 7.06 -14.06 -2.14
CA SER A 63 8.26 -14.50 -2.85
C SER A 63 9.56 -14.22 -2.08
N ASP A 64 9.59 -13.14 -1.30
CA ASP A 64 10.78 -12.77 -0.53
C ASP A 64 10.98 -13.66 0.73
N LEU A 65 9.90 -14.20 1.30
CA LEU A 65 9.97 -15.09 2.47
C LEU A 65 10.04 -16.56 2.08
N VAL A 66 9.26 -16.99 1.08
CA VAL A 66 9.14 -18.38 0.64
C VAL A 66 9.32 -18.45 -0.88
N PRO A 67 10.56 -18.36 -1.38
CA PRO A 67 10.84 -18.31 -2.82
C PRO A 67 10.24 -19.50 -3.59
N ASP A 68 10.30 -20.69 -3.02
CA ASP A 68 9.92 -21.94 -3.70
C ASP A 68 8.40 -22.16 -3.83
N ASP A 69 7.56 -21.41 -3.11
CA ASP A 69 6.09 -21.58 -3.03
C ASP A 69 5.62 -23.05 -3.10
N PRO A 70 5.95 -23.88 -2.11
CA PRO A 70 5.70 -25.32 -2.18
C PRO A 70 4.23 -25.70 -2.32
N TYR A 71 3.31 -24.78 -2.01
CA TYR A 71 1.86 -25.00 -2.05
C TYR A 71 1.16 -24.27 -3.21
N GLY A 72 1.87 -23.48 -4.01
CA GLY A 72 1.29 -22.74 -5.13
C GLY A 72 0.30 -21.65 -4.69
N TYR A 73 0.55 -20.98 -3.57
CA TYR A 73 -0.33 -19.88 -3.12
C TYR A 73 -0.31 -18.71 -4.10
N ARG A 74 0.85 -18.38 -4.68
CA ARG A 74 0.97 -17.20 -5.54
C ARG A 74 0.17 -17.34 -6.82
N ILE A 75 0.25 -18.48 -7.51
CA ILE A 75 -0.57 -18.73 -8.70
C ILE A 75 -2.07 -18.68 -8.41
N ALA A 76 -2.51 -19.24 -7.26
CA ALA A 76 -3.91 -19.22 -6.86
C ALA A 76 -4.42 -17.79 -6.59
N ILE A 77 -3.60 -16.95 -5.95
CA ILE A 77 -3.90 -15.54 -5.69
C ILE A 77 -3.98 -14.77 -7.02
N ILE A 78 -3.01 -14.97 -7.93
CA ILE A 78 -2.97 -14.34 -9.25
C ILE A 78 -4.25 -14.65 -10.04
N ASP A 79 -4.64 -15.91 -10.13
CA ASP A 79 -5.85 -16.34 -10.83
C ASP A 79 -7.13 -15.79 -10.20
N ALA A 80 -7.17 -15.68 -8.86
CA ALA A 80 -8.30 -15.07 -8.16
C ALA A 80 -8.47 -13.58 -8.49
N PHE A 81 -7.38 -12.82 -8.62
CA PHE A 81 -7.46 -11.40 -9.00
C PHE A 81 -7.78 -11.25 -10.48
N ARG A 82 -7.16 -12.07 -11.33
CA ARG A 82 -7.40 -12.08 -12.78
C ARG A 82 -8.85 -12.40 -13.12
N SER A 83 -9.44 -13.41 -12.48
CA SER A 83 -10.85 -13.79 -12.67
C SER A 83 -11.85 -12.70 -12.27
N ARG A 84 -11.44 -11.75 -11.42
CA ARG A 84 -12.23 -10.57 -11.02
C ARG A 84 -11.98 -9.34 -11.90
N GLY A 85 -11.15 -9.46 -12.94
CA GLY A 85 -10.79 -8.36 -13.83
C GLY A 85 -9.88 -7.32 -13.17
N ILE A 86 -9.21 -7.66 -12.07
CA ILE A 86 -8.29 -6.74 -11.38
C ILE A 86 -6.95 -6.79 -12.12
N VAL A 87 -6.63 -5.70 -12.81
CA VAL A 87 -5.38 -5.56 -13.56
C VAL A 87 -4.39 -4.70 -12.76
N PRO A 88 -3.22 -5.23 -12.39
CA PRO A 88 -2.20 -4.48 -11.67
C PRO A 88 -1.51 -3.46 -12.59
N GLU A 89 -1.44 -2.21 -12.14
CA GLU A 89 -0.77 -1.13 -12.87
C GLU A 89 0.75 -1.38 -12.91
N GLY A 90 1.38 -1.15 -14.06
CA GLY A 90 2.83 -1.25 -14.24
C GLY A 90 3.40 -2.67 -14.32
N ALA A 91 2.57 -3.71 -14.31
CA ALA A 91 2.98 -5.08 -14.61
C ALA A 91 2.75 -5.39 -16.11
N ALA A 92 3.71 -6.04 -16.76
CA ALA A 92 3.62 -6.42 -18.18
C ALA A 92 2.74 -7.67 -18.39
N SER A 93 2.65 -8.55 -17.40
CA SER A 93 1.85 -9.79 -17.46
C SER A 93 1.41 -10.27 -16.09
N PHE A 94 0.53 -11.28 -16.04
CA PHE A 94 0.12 -11.99 -14.82
C PHE A 94 1.10 -13.12 -14.44
N SER A 95 2.40 -12.97 -14.73
CA SER A 95 3.44 -13.87 -14.21
C SER A 95 3.89 -13.40 -12.84
N GLU A 96 4.36 -14.32 -11.99
CA GLU A 96 4.91 -13.96 -10.68
C GLU A 96 6.02 -12.93 -10.80
N GLU A 97 6.99 -13.16 -11.69
CA GLU A 97 8.10 -12.25 -11.97
C GLU A 97 7.63 -10.84 -12.35
N SER A 98 6.65 -10.73 -13.24
CA SER A 98 6.13 -9.43 -13.68
C SER A 98 5.32 -8.70 -12.61
N LEU A 99 4.74 -9.42 -11.64
CA LEU A 99 3.93 -8.83 -10.58
C LEU A 99 4.77 -8.37 -9.39
N ARG A 100 5.93 -8.99 -9.17
CA ARG A 100 6.86 -8.55 -8.13
C ARG A 100 7.23 -7.08 -8.34
N TRP A 101 7.35 -6.36 -7.25
CA TRP A 101 8.00 -5.07 -7.27
C TRP A 101 9.48 -5.30 -7.58
N ALA A 102 9.98 -4.60 -8.59
CA ALA A 102 11.38 -4.71 -8.98
C ALA A 102 12.27 -3.96 -7.98
N SER A 103 13.52 -4.41 -7.84
CA SER A 103 14.55 -3.60 -7.21
C SER A 103 14.69 -2.28 -7.98
N PRO A 104 14.87 -1.14 -7.28
CA PRO A 104 15.14 0.14 -7.93
C PRO A 104 16.36 0.13 -8.85
N GLU A 105 17.23 -0.89 -8.78
CA GLU A 105 18.29 -1.16 -9.77
C GLU A 105 17.80 -1.17 -11.24
N ILE A 106 16.50 -1.44 -11.46
CA ILE A 106 15.91 -1.57 -12.80
C ILE A 106 15.17 -0.28 -13.25
N PHE A 107 15.18 0.80 -12.44
CA PHE A 107 14.66 2.10 -12.88
C PHE A 107 15.80 2.99 -13.40
N ASP A 108 15.90 3.13 -14.73
CA ASP A 108 16.84 4.04 -15.43
C ASP A 108 18.34 3.73 -15.28
N GLY A 109 18.70 2.47 -14.99
CA GLY A 109 20.07 1.94 -15.15
C GLY A 109 21.09 2.38 -14.10
N THR A 110 20.67 3.08 -13.04
CA THR A 110 21.55 3.51 -11.94
C THR A 110 21.08 2.90 -10.62
N SER A 111 21.97 2.20 -9.93
CA SER A 111 21.68 1.65 -8.60
C SER A 111 21.48 2.79 -7.59
N LEU A 112 20.44 2.69 -6.77
CA LEU A 112 20.32 3.53 -5.58
C LEU A 112 21.53 3.28 -4.66
N PRO A 113 22.08 4.33 -4.02
CA PRO A 113 23.11 4.15 -3.01
C PRO A 113 22.52 3.54 -1.73
N THR A 114 23.37 2.95 -0.90
CA THR A 114 22.97 2.45 0.43
C THR A 114 22.51 3.57 1.36
N CYS A 115 21.42 3.34 2.09
CA CYS A 115 20.93 4.19 3.16
C CYS A 115 21.72 3.91 4.45
N LYS A 116 22.83 4.63 4.63
CA LYS A 116 23.72 4.44 5.79
C LYS A 116 23.20 5.17 7.03
N GLY A 117 23.43 4.59 8.20
CA GLY A 117 23.20 5.25 9.49
C GLY A 117 21.84 4.98 10.14
N LEU A 118 21.01 4.14 9.50
CA LEU A 118 19.81 3.58 10.14
C LEU A 118 20.23 2.74 11.36
N GLU A 119 19.59 3.03 12.49
CA GLU A 119 19.70 2.21 13.69
C GLU A 119 18.57 1.20 13.70
N PHE A 120 18.92 -0.08 13.84
CA PHE A 120 17.99 -1.19 14.00
C PHE A 120 17.96 -1.59 15.47
N ASP A 121 16.93 -1.21 16.20
CA ASP A 121 16.86 -1.40 17.65
C ASP A 121 15.91 -2.55 18.02
N VAL A 122 16.43 -3.77 17.91
CA VAL A 122 15.68 -5.01 18.16
C VAL A 122 15.47 -5.30 19.66
N PHE A 123 16.22 -4.65 20.56
CA PHE A 123 16.34 -5.12 21.95
C PHE A 123 16.28 -4.05 23.05
N LYS A 124 16.19 -2.75 22.74
CA LYS A 124 16.03 -1.74 23.80
C LYS A 124 14.57 -1.63 24.23
N HIS A 125 14.34 -1.75 25.54
CA HIS A 125 13.03 -1.54 26.17
C HIS A 125 12.92 -0.16 26.85
N ASP A 126 13.89 0.73 26.58
CA ASP A 126 13.88 2.10 27.09
C ASP A 126 13.15 3.02 26.09
N PRO A 127 11.97 3.58 26.47
CA PRO A 127 11.19 4.43 25.58
C PRO A 127 11.92 5.71 25.14
N ASP A 128 12.81 6.26 25.96
CA ASP A 128 13.53 7.49 25.63
C ASP A 128 14.59 7.22 24.57
N LEU A 129 15.33 6.12 24.70
CA LEU A 129 16.30 5.68 23.68
C LEU A 129 15.61 5.32 22.36
N GLN A 130 14.44 4.68 22.42
CA GLN A 130 13.65 4.38 21.23
C GLN A 130 13.24 5.66 20.49
N LYS A 131 12.75 6.67 21.21
CA LYS A 131 12.36 7.95 20.61
C LYS A 131 13.53 8.70 20.00
N GLU A 132 14.71 8.65 20.62
CA GLU A 132 15.93 9.22 20.05
C GLU A 132 16.36 8.51 18.77
N ALA A 133 16.32 7.17 18.76
CA ALA A 133 16.61 6.37 17.57
C ALA A 133 15.60 6.64 16.44
N GLU A 134 14.30 6.70 16.74
CA GLU A 134 13.25 7.08 15.78
C GLU A 134 13.50 8.47 15.20
N LYS A 135 13.82 9.46 16.04
CA LYS A 135 14.13 10.82 15.56
C LYS A 135 15.36 10.82 14.64
N LYS A 136 16.40 10.04 14.99
CA LYS A 136 17.61 9.90 14.17
C LYS A 136 17.30 9.23 12.84
N ASN A 137 16.58 8.10 12.85
CA ASN A 137 16.18 7.37 11.65
C ASN A 137 15.31 8.23 10.73
N GLY A 138 14.36 9.00 11.28
CA GLY A 138 13.56 9.94 10.50
C GLY A 138 14.42 11.00 9.79
N GLY A 139 15.48 11.49 10.45
CA GLY A 139 16.47 12.39 9.84
C GLY A 139 17.26 11.72 8.72
N VAL A 140 17.80 10.52 8.98
CA VAL A 140 18.56 9.72 8.00
C VAL A 140 17.71 9.43 6.75
N LEU A 141 16.47 8.99 6.93
CA LEU A 141 15.54 8.72 5.84
C LEU A 141 15.18 9.98 5.06
N HIS A 142 14.98 11.11 5.75
CA HIS A 142 14.70 12.38 5.09
C HIS A 142 15.89 12.82 4.22
N ASP A 143 17.11 12.80 4.77
CA ASP A 143 18.32 13.20 4.05
C ASP A 143 18.59 12.26 2.86
N TYR A 144 18.40 10.95 3.06
CA TYR A 144 18.49 9.96 1.99
C TYR A 144 17.46 10.22 0.88
N ALA A 145 16.21 10.54 1.25
CA ALA A 145 15.16 10.83 0.29
C ALA A 145 15.45 12.11 -0.52
N VAL A 146 15.97 13.15 0.12
CA VAL A 146 16.38 14.41 -0.53
C VAL A 146 17.56 14.17 -1.49
N ALA A 147 18.51 13.32 -1.12
CA ALA A 147 19.66 13.02 -1.97
C ALA A 147 19.29 12.20 -3.22
N ASN A 148 18.17 11.45 -3.18
CA ASN A 148 17.79 10.48 -4.20
C ASN A 148 16.38 10.70 -4.78
N GLN A 149 15.85 11.92 -4.75
CA GLN A 149 14.44 12.22 -5.07
C GLN A 149 13.98 11.63 -6.40
N GLU A 150 14.75 11.84 -7.47
CA GLU A 150 14.40 11.39 -8.81
C GLU A 150 14.27 9.86 -8.91
N ALA A 151 15.29 9.14 -8.44
CA ALA A 151 15.31 7.68 -8.41
C ALA A 151 14.19 7.11 -7.53
N LEU A 152 13.82 7.81 -6.46
CA LEU A 152 12.70 7.46 -5.59
C LEU A 152 11.34 7.92 -6.13
N GLY A 153 11.26 8.59 -7.29
CA GLY A 153 10.00 9.09 -7.84
C GLY A 153 9.34 10.21 -7.01
N LEU A 154 10.14 10.90 -6.19
CA LEU A 154 9.73 12.06 -5.40
C LEU A 154 9.96 13.34 -6.22
N SER A 155 9.03 14.29 -6.11
CA SER A 155 9.15 15.57 -6.81
C SER A 155 10.19 16.48 -6.14
N ALA A 156 11.05 17.08 -6.95
CA ALA A 156 12.01 18.11 -6.55
C ALA A 156 11.49 19.55 -6.80
N GLU A 157 10.20 19.72 -7.15
CA GLU A 157 9.60 21.05 -7.32
C GLU A 157 9.69 21.90 -6.04
N GLU A 158 9.87 23.21 -6.21
CA GLU A 158 9.99 24.15 -5.09
C GLU A 158 8.77 24.07 -4.16
N GLY A 159 9.03 23.96 -2.86
CA GLY A 159 7.99 23.84 -1.84
C GLY A 159 7.48 22.40 -1.58
N MET A 160 7.90 21.40 -2.37
CA MET A 160 7.53 20.00 -2.15
C MET A 160 8.32 19.38 -0.99
N LYS A 161 7.73 19.37 0.21
CA LYS A 161 8.36 18.77 1.40
C LYS A 161 8.19 17.25 1.42
N ILE A 162 9.30 16.54 1.65
CA ILE A 162 9.30 15.10 1.92
C ILE A 162 9.04 14.87 3.41
N GLN A 163 8.07 14.00 3.71
CA GLN A 163 7.74 13.56 5.06
C GLN A 163 8.17 12.10 5.24
N ALA A 164 9.18 11.88 6.09
CA ALA A 164 9.64 10.57 6.52
C ALA A 164 9.18 10.30 7.96
N ARG A 165 7.87 10.03 8.14
CA ARG A 165 7.24 9.94 9.48
C ARG A 165 6.76 8.55 9.84
N THR A 166 6.46 7.72 8.85
CA THR A 166 5.98 6.36 9.07
C THR A 166 7.08 5.42 8.64
N PHE A 167 7.69 4.77 9.62
CA PHE A 167 8.68 3.73 9.37
C PHE A 167 8.72 2.78 10.56
N HIS A 168 9.12 1.54 10.30
CA HIS A 168 9.23 0.50 11.31
C HIS A 168 10.17 -0.60 10.86
N GLU A 169 10.74 -1.29 11.84
CA GLU A 169 11.52 -2.51 11.62
C GLU A 169 10.58 -3.71 11.46
N VAL A 170 10.95 -4.62 10.56
CA VAL A 170 10.18 -5.81 10.24
C VAL A 170 11.08 -7.03 10.39
N HIS A 171 10.65 -7.96 11.25
CA HIS A 171 11.34 -9.22 11.49
C HIS A 171 10.49 -10.37 10.98
N ARG A 172 11.06 -11.21 10.12
CA ARG A 172 10.33 -12.34 9.53
C ARG A 172 11.16 -13.61 9.64
N VAL A 173 10.54 -14.69 10.07
CA VAL A 173 11.19 -16.00 10.15
C VAL A 173 10.77 -16.81 8.94
N ARG A 174 11.76 -17.27 8.16
CA ARG A 174 11.56 -18.16 7.02
C ARG A 174 11.24 -19.58 7.48
N PRO A 175 10.66 -20.43 6.61
CA PRO A 175 10.38 -21.83 6.95
C PRO A 175 11.60 -22.65 7.38
N ASP A 176 12.81 -22.25 6.95
CA ASP A 176 14.09 -22.86 7.31
C ASP A 176 14.67 -22.36 8.65
N GLY A 177 14.01 -21.36 9.28
CA GLY A 177 14.44 -20.74 10.53
C GLY A 177 15.34 -19.51 10.36
N GLU A 178 15.69 -19.13 9.11
CA GLU A 178 16.42 -17.88 8.86
C GLU A 178 15.56 -16.66 9.23
N VAL A 179 16.17 -15.66 9.86
CA VAL A 179 15.49 -14.41 10.22
C VAL A 179 15.88 -13.31 9.25
N LEU A 180 14.89 -12.76 8.55
CA LEU A 180 15.01 -11.56 7.74
C LEU A 180 14.76 -10.33 8.61
N PHE A 181 15.66 -9.35 8.48
CA PHE A 181 15.57 -8.04 9.09
C PHE A 181 15.47 -6.99 7.99
N ASP A 182 14.29 -6.40 7.86
CA ASP A 182 14.03 -5.31 6.92
C ASP A 182 13.60 -4.05 7.71
N PHE A 183 13.82 -2.89 7.11
CA PHE A 183 13.30 -1.60 7.53
C PHE A 183 12.31 -1.12 6.47
N VAL A 184 11.09 -0.79 6.88
CA VAL A 184 10.06 -0.27 5.98
C VAL A 184 9.89 1.21 6.26
N ALA A 185 9.97 2.04 5.22
CA ALA A 185 9.82 3.49 5.35
C ALA A 185 8.90 4.06 4.28
N GLU A 186 7.88 4.82 4.70
CA GLU A 186 6.99 5.55 3.83
C GLU A 186 7.43 7.01 3.73
N LEU A 187 7.88 7.40 2.53
CA LEU A 187 8.26 8.76 2.20
C LEU A 187 7.10 9.42 1.45
N THR A 188 6.45 10.41 2.05
CA THR A 188 5.27 11.04 1.45
C THR A 188 5.49 12.50 1.09
N GLN A 189 4.79 12.94 0.04
CA GLN A 189 4.71 14.32 -0.41
C GLN A 189 3.24 14.65 -0.67
N HIS A 190 2.91 15.94 -0.65
CA HIS A 190 1.58 16.39 -1.06
C HIS A 190 1.64 17.80 -1.63
N ARG A 191 0.63 18.13 -2.42
CA ARG A 191 0.37 19.48 -2.92
C ARG A 191 -1.12 19.76 -2.98
N GLU A 192 -1.48 21.03 -2.89
CA GLU A 192 -2.84 21.47 -3.17
C GLU A 192 -3.05 21.55 -4.68
N VAL A 193 -4.16 21.02 -5.16
CA VAL A 193 -4.52 21.04 -6.58
C VAL A 193 -5.97 21.51 -6.75
N PRO A 194 -6.29 22.25 -7.82
CA PRO A 194 -7.67 22.61 -8.14
C PRO A 194 -8.54 21.35 -8.28
N ALA A 195 -9.72 21.37 -7.66
CA ALA A 195 -10.74 20.32 -7.83
C ALA A 195 -11.23 20.25 -9.28
N ASP A 196 -11.47 21.43 -9.88
CA ASP A 196 -11.74 21.59 -11.30
C ASP A 196 -10.83 22.70 -11.88
N PRO A 197 -9.88 22.36 -12.76
CA PRO A 197 -9.01 23.35 -13.41
C PRO A 197 -9.76 24.41 -14.23
N GLN A 198 -11.00 24.13 -14.67
CA GLN A 198 -11.80 25.07 -15.46
C GLN A 198 -12.69 25.97 -14.60
N ASN A 199 -12.86 25.64 -13.31
CA ASN A 199 -13.72 26.37 -12.39
C ASN A 199 -12.95 26.77 -11.12
N PRO A 200 -12.44 28.02 -11.03
CA PRO A 200 -11.72 28.51 -9.86
C PRO A 200 -12.51 28.46 -8.55
N ASP A 201 -13.84 28.51 -8.61
CA ASP A 201 -14.72 28.48 -7.44
C ASP A 201 -14.94 27.06 -6.89
N ALA A 202 -14.49 26.02 -7.60
CA ALA A 202 -14.59 24.62 -7.16
C ALA A 202 -13.67 24.30 -5.96
N GLY A 203 -12.74 25.20 -5.61
CA GLY A 203 -11.78 25.01 -4.54
C GLY A 203 -10.62 24.07 -4.89
N THR A 204 -9.85 23.67 -3.86
CA THR A 204 -8.70 22.78 -3.98
C THR A 204 -8.87 21.54 -3.11
N PHE A 205 -8.07 20.52 -3.37
CA PHE A 205 -7.88 19.39 -2.47
C PHE A 205 -6.40 19.01 -2.39
N THR A 206 -6.04 18.32 -1.31
CA THR A 206 -4.69 17.79 -1.11
C THR A 206 -4.47 16.54 -1.97
N PHE A 207 -3.62 16.63 -2.99
CA PHE A 207 -3.15 15.48 -3.74
C PHE A 207 -1.84 14.95 -3.13
N ARG A 208 -1.85 13.69 -2.72
CA ARG A 208 -0.71 13.05 -2.04
C ARG A 208 0.07 12.16 -2.99
N GLY A 209 1.33 11.92 -2.72
CA GLY A 209 2.16 10.94 -3.40
C GLY A 209 3.28 10.50 -2.47
N GLY A 210 4.15 9.61 -2.95
CA GLY A 210 5.25 9.13 -2.15
C GLY A 210 5.81 7.81 -2.65
N THR A 211 6.70 7.26 -1.85
CA THR A 211 7.37 5.99 -2.10
C THR A 211 7.53 5.21 -0.81
N THR A 212 7.18 3.93 -0.83
CA THR A 212 7.50 2.97 0.24
C THR A 212 8.82 2.31 -0.09
N LEU A 213 9.77 2.33 0.85
CA LEU A 213 11.07 1.66 0.74
C LEU A 213 11.08 0.43 1.64
N VAL A 214 11.60 -0.68 1.11
CA VAL A 214 12.02 -1.83 1.90
C VAL A 214 13.54 -1.87 1.84
N ILE A 215 14.18 -1.68 2.99
CA ILE A 215 15.63 -1.52 3.13
C ILE A 215 16.14 -2.68 3.98
N ASP A 216 17.19 -3.36 3.54
CA ASP A 216 17.78 -4.43 4.33
C ASP A 216 18.68 -3.89 5.47
N ARG A 217 19.21 -4.81 6.27
CA ARG A 217 20.13 -4.47 7.37
C ARG A 217 21.45 -3.81 6.93
N ALA A 218 21.88 -4.03 5.69
CA ALA A 218 23.07 -3.37 5.13
C ALA A 218 22.79 -1.95 4.65
N GLY A 219 21.51 -1.55 4.59
CA GLY A 219 21.05 -0.28 4.05
C GLY A 219 20.75 -0.34 2.55
N GLU A 220 20.75 -1.53 1.94
CA GLU A 220 20.40 -1.68 0.52
C GLU A 220 18.89 -1.56 0.33
N VAL A 221 18.47 -0.76 -0.65
CA VAL A 221 17.04 -0.61 -0.97
C VAL A 221 16.61 -1.77 -1.86
N ARG A 222 15.96 -2.76 -1.28
CA ARG A 222 15.47 -3.96 -1.99
C ARG A 222 14.31 -3.64 -2.91
N VAL A 223 13.42 -2.72 -2.49
CA VAL A 223 12.22 -2.34 -3.24
C VAL A 223 11.90 -0.86 -3.00
N ALA A 224 11.49 -0.16 -4.06
CA ALA A 224 10.89 1.17 -3.98
C ALA A 224 9.51 1.19 -4.68
N ILE A 225 8.42 1.22 -3.91
CA ILE A 225 7.05 1.23 -4.43
C ILE A 225 6.54 2.67 -4.55
N GLN A 226 6.47 3.17 -5.78
CA GLN A 226 6.22 4.60 -6.05
C GLN A 226 4.76 4.90 -6.42
N LYS A 227 4.20 5.95 -5.82
CA LYS A 227 3.00 6.67 -6.28
C LYS A 227 3.32 8.16 -6.39
N ARG A 228 3.84 8.56 -7.55
CA ARG A 228 4.34 9.92 -7.76
C ARG A 228 3.24 10.97 -7.60
N VAL A 229 3.58 12.09 -6.96
CA VAL A 229 2.71 13.28 -6.90
C VAL A 229 2.66 13.99 -8.27
N GLY A 230 3.72 13.85 -9.06
CA GLY A 230 3.87 14.44 -10.39
C GLY A 230 4.06 15.96 -10.36
N ALA A 231 4.59 16.48 -11.46
CA ALA A 231 4.73 17.91 -11.70
C ALA A 231 3.38 18.53 -12.11
N VAL A 232 3.19 19.83 -11.81
CA VAL A 232 1.96 20.56 -12.23
C VAL A 232 1.79 20.53 -13.75
N ALA A 233 2.89 20.60 -14.49
CA ALA A 233 2.90 20.54 -15.95
C ALA A 233 2.32 19.22 -16.52
N ASP A 234 2.34 18.13 -15.75
CA ASP A 234 1.87 16.81 -16.16
C ASP A 234 0.50 16.43 -15.57
N ASP A 235 -0.20 17.36 -14.91
CA ASP A 235 -1.52 17.15 -14.33
C ASP A 235 -2.52 16.50 -15.31
N SER A 236 -2.47 16.90 -16.57
CA SER A 236 -3.37 16.40 -17.62
C SER A 236 -3.12 14.91 -17.97
N LYS A 237 -1.89 14.43 -17.77
CA LYS A 237 -1.48 13.04 -18.02
C LYS A 237 -1.62 12.16 -16.77
N ASN A 238 -1.73 12.76 -15.59
CA ASN A 238 -1.80 12.04 -14.33
C ASN A 238 -3.18 11.38 -14.15
N VAL A 239 -3.25 10.08 -14.46
CA VAL A 239 -4.48 9.26 -14.39
C VAL A 239 -5.07 9.26 -12.98
N ARG A 240 -4.23 9.18 -11.94
CA ARG A 240 -4.67 9.14 -10.53
C ARG A 240 -5.32 10.46 -10.13
N LEU A 241 -4.70 11.58 -10.51
CA LEU A 241 -5.25 12.91 -10.28
C LEU A 241 -6.60 13.08 -11.01
N LYS A 242 -6.68 12.67 -12.28
CA LYS A 242 -7.93 12.70 -13.06
C LYS A 242 -9.05 11.90 -12.40
N GLN A 243 -8.74 10.70 -11.90
CA GLN A 243 -9.71 9.84 -11.23
C GLN A 243 -10.18 10.43 -9.89
N GLN A 244 -9.29 11.04 -9.11
CA GLN A 244 -9.69 11.73 -7.87
C GLN A 244 -10.60 12.94 -8.16
N ARG A 245 -10.27 13.76 -9.18
CA ARG A 245 -11.15 14.86 -9.62
C ARG A 245 -12.52 14.35 -10.06
N ALA A 246 -12.56 13.28 -10.86
CA ALA A 246 -13.81 12.66 -11.29
C ALA A 246 -14.66 12.16 -10.11
N TYR A 247 -14.02 11.53 -9.12
CA TYR A 247 -14.69 11.10 -7.90
C TYR A 247 -15.26 12.27 -7.09
N LEU A 248 -14.51 13.37 -6.95
CA LEU A 248 -14.99 14.58 -6.28
C LEU A 248 -16.19 15.20 -7.00
N ASN A 249 -16.15 15.25 -8.34
CA ASN A 249 -17.26 15.77 -9.15
C ASN A 249 -18.52 14.89 -9.03
N ASP A 250 -18.36 13.57 -9.07
CA ASP A 250 -19.45 12.62 -8.86
C ASP A 250 -20.04 12.73 -7.44
N ARG A 251 -19.17 12.84 -6.43
CA ARG A 251 -19.55 13.10 -5.04
C ARG A 251 -20.42 14.34 -4.90
N ILE A 252 -19.97 15.48 -5.43
CA ILE A 252 -20.72 16.75 -5.38
C ILE A 252 -22.09 16.59 -6.06
N SER A 253 -22.13 15.88 -7.19
CA SER A 253 -23.37 15.61 -7.93
C SER A 253 -24.32 14.66 -7.19
N SER A 254 -23.78 13.71 -6.42
CA SER A 254 -24.52 12.69 -5.68
C SER A 254 -25.11 13.17 -4.35
N VAL A 255 -24.60 14.26 -3.77
CA VAL A 255 -25.22 14.89 -2.59
C VAL A 255 -26.54 15.50 -3.05
N GLY A 256 -27.66 14.84 -2.75
CA GLY A 256 -29.04 15.22 -3.14
C GLY A 256 -29.52 16.61 -2.67
N MET A 257 -28.63 17.43 -2.12
CA MET A 257 -28.82 18.86 -1.86
C MET A 257 -28.40 19.73 -3.05
N ALA A 258 -27.78 19.19 -4.12
CA ALA A 258 -27.39 19.98 -5.29
C ALA A 258 -28.56 20.78 -5.92
N ALA A 259 -29.80 20.28 -5.80
CA ALA A 259 -31.00 20.98 -6.25
C ALA A 259 -31.44 22.16 -5.33
N TYR A 260 -30.92 22.22 -4.09
CA TYR A 260 -31.28 23.21 -3.07
C TYR A 260 -30.12 24.13 -2.66
N VAL A 261 -28.90 23.80 -3.07
CA VAL A 261 -27.72 24.63 -2.81
C VAL A 261 -27.51 25.59 -3.99
N THR A 262 -28.15 26.75 -3.90
CA THR A 262 -27.92 27.87 -4.82
C THR A 262 -26.66 28.68 -4.47
N ASP A 263 -26.03 28.38 -3.33
CA ASP A 263 -24.84 29.09 -2.83
C ASP A 263 -23.57 28.27 -3.08
N SER A 264 -22.74 28.76 -4.01
CA SER A 264 -21.46 28.15 -4.40
C SER A 264 -20.50 27.94 -3.23
N ARG A 265 -20.60 28.76 -2.18
CA ARG A 265 -19.79 28.62 -0.96
C ARG A 265 -20.18 27.41 -0.11
N LEU A 266 -21.46 27.04 -0.09
CA LEU A 266 -21.94 25.87 0.65
C LEU A 266 -21.57 24.57 -0.07
N ALA A 267 -21.61 24.57 -1.40
CA ALA A 267 -21.11 23.45 -2.22
C ALA A 267 -19.60 23.24 -2.00
N ALA A 268 -18.80 24.30 -1.98
CA ALA A 268 -17.36 24.23 -1.66
C ALA A 268 -17.09 23.74 -0.23
N ARG A 269 -17.91 24.14 0.76
CA ARG A 269 -17.81 23.63 2.15
C ARG A 269 -18.22 22.17 2.29
N LEU A 270 -19.16 21.68 1.49
CA LEU A 270 -19.58 20.28 1.46
C LEU A 270 -18.60 19.39 0.68
N ALA A 271 -17.95 19.93 -0.37
CA ALA A 271 -16.85 19.26 -1.07
C ALA A 271 -15.61 19.10 -0.17
N ASN A 272 -15.30 20.12 0.64
CA ASN A 272 -14.22 20.09 1.64
C ASN A 272 -14.62 19.45 2.98
N ALA A 273 -15.91 19.18 3.20
CA ALA A 273 -16.34 18.40 4.34
C ALA A 273 -15.93 16.95 4.07
N THR A 274 -14.76 16.57 4.56
CA THR A 274 -14.51 15.18 4.94
C THR A 274 -15.73 14.72 5.72
N ILE A 275 -16.52 13.82 5.13
CA ILE A 275 -17.46 13.00 5.89
C ILE A 275 -16.56 12.14 6.78
N ASP A 276 -16.14 12.71 7.90
CA ASP A 276 -15.62 11.96 9.02
C ASP A 276 -16.71 10.93 9.36
N PHE A 277 -16.34 9.68 9.67
CA PHE A 277 -17.28 8.60 9.96
C PHE A 277 -18.34 9.01 11.02
N LYS A 278 -18.04 10.03 11.82
CA LYS A 278 -18.97 10.72 12.71
C LYS A 278 -20.24 11.28 12.05
N LEU A 279 -20.23 11.72 10.79
CA LEU A 279 -21.42 12.26 10.13
C LEU A 279 -22.42 11.17 9.73
N VAL A 280 -21.93 9.95 9.45
CA VAL A 280 -22.76 8.79 9.05
C VAL A 280 -23.46 8.14 10.26
N HIS A 281 -22.93 8.35 11.47
CA HIS A 281 -23.45 7.77 12.71
C HIS A 281 -24.30 8.72 13.58
N ARG A 282 -24.53 9.98 13.16
CA ARG A 282 -25.59 10.78 13.78
C ARG A 282 -26.92 10.40 13.16
N GLY A 283 -27.55 9.40 13.78
CA GLY A 283 -28.95 9.05 13.51
C GLY A 283 -29.85 10.28 13.59
N TYR A 284 -30.90 10.24 12.79
CA TYR A 284 -32.07 11.12 12.91
C TYR A 284 -32.67 11.05 14.31
#